data_AF-A0A2I0QI63-F1
#
_entry.id   AF-A0A2I0QI63-F1
#
_cell.length_a   1.000
_cell.length_b   1.000
_cell.length_c   1.000
_cell.angle_alpha   90.00
_cell.angle_beta   90.00
_cell.angle_gamma   90.00
#
_symmetry.space_group_name_H-M   'P 1'
#
loop_
_entity.id
_entity.type
_entity.pdbx_description
1 polymer ?
#
loop_
_entity_poly.entity_id
_entity_poly.type
_entity_poly.pdbx_seq_one_letter_code
_entity_poly.pdbx_strand_id
1 'polypeptide(L)' 'MQKIKLEPKEFFDDLAWAEKEYIKLQRKYPDMWVAVLDRKVVSTGKNLKNVELEAEKKTKKDK' A
#
# COMPACT_ATOMS: atom_id res chain seq x y z
N MET A 1 26.93 9.44 1.57
CA MET A 1 25.97 9.57 0.47
C MET A 1 24.84 8.59 0.72
N GLN A 2 23.59 9.04 0.87
CA GLN A 2 22.44 8.11 0.97
C GLN A 2 22.25 7.45 -0.40
N LYS A 3 22.14 6.12 -0.43
CA LYS A 3 21.79 5.39 -1.66
C LYS A 3 20.34 5.73 -2.01
N ILE A 4 20.13 6.40 -3.14
CA ILE A 4 18.79 6.58 -3.70
C ILE A 4 18.32 5.19 -4.13
N LYS A 5 17.39 4.60 -3.38
CA LYS A 5 16.74 3.35 -3.75
C LYS A 5 15.62 3.70 -4.72
N LEU A 6 15.80 3.37 -6.00
CA LEU A 6 14.75 3.53 -6.99
C LEU A 6 13.74 2.40 -6.75
N GLU A 7 12.50 2.75 -6.44
CA GLU A 7 11.41 1.78 -6.36
C GLU A 7 11.07 1.27 -7.78
N PRO A 8 10.56 0.03 -7.91
CA PRO A 8 10.21 -0.55 -9.19
C PRO A 8 8.99 0.16 -9.80
N LYS A 9 8.78 0.01 -11.12
CA LYS A 9 7.69 0.70 -11.83
C LYS A 9 6.31 0.41 -11.21
N GLU A 10 6.10 -0.83 -10.81
CA GLU A 10 4.86 -1.32 -10.21
C GLU A 10 4.47 -0.53 -8.96
N PHE A 11 5.45 -0.08 -8.17
CA PHE A 11 5.21 0.78 -7.01
C PHE A 11 4.57 2.11 -7.42
N PHE A 12 5.10 2.74 -8.47
CA PHE A 12 4.57 4.01 -8.96
C PHE A 12 3.20 3.85 -9.63
N ASP A 13 2.95 2.72 -10.30
CA ASP A 13 1.64 2.40 -10.88
C ASP A 13 0.57 2.23 -9.78
N ASP A 14 0.91 1.57 -8.67
CA ASP A 14 0.03 1.41 -7.50
C ASP A 14 -0.20 2.74 -6.78
N LEU A 15 0.84 3.58 -6.64
CA LEU A 15 0.72 4.91 -6.05
C LEU A 15 -0.21 5.80 -6.88
N ALA A 16 -0.02 5.87 -8.20
CA ALA A 16 -0.86 6.66 -9.08
C ALA A 16 -2.32 6.18 -9.09
N TRP A 17 -2.56 4.88 -8.92
CA TRP A 17 -3.91 4.35 -8.75
C TRP A 17 -4.52 4.77 -7.41
N ALA A 18 -3.76 4.68 -6.31
CA ALA A 18 -4.24 5.07 -4.99
C ALA A 18 -4.58 6.57 -4.91
N GLU A 19 -3.80 7.43 -5.57
CA GLU A 19 -4.08 8.86 -5.70
C GLU A 19 -5.40 9.13 -6.41
N LYS A 20 -5.68 8.43 -7.53
CA LYS A 20 -6.94 8.56 -8.26
C LYS A 20 -8.14 8.10 -7.43
N GLU A 21 -7.96 7.08 -6.60
CA GLU A 21 -9.01 6.52 -5.75
C GLU A 21 -9.08 7.16 -4.36
N TYR A 22 -8.26 8.17 -4.08
CA TYR A 22 -8.05 8.74 -2.74
C TYR A 22 -9.36 9.09 -2.02
N ILE A 23 -10.28 9.80 -2.69
CA ILE A 23 -11.58 10.19 -2.11
C ILE A 23 -12.39 8.96 -1.68
N LYS A 24 -12.37 7.89 -2.47
CA LYS A 24 -13.10 6.65 -2.15
C LYS A 24 -12.41 5.89 -1.02
N LEU A 25 -11.09 5.82 -1.03
CA LEU A 25 -10.30 5.18 0.02
C LEU A 25 -10.49 5.89 1.37
N GLN A 26 -10.46 7.22 1.38
CA GLN A 26 -10.65 8.02 2.60
C GLN A 26 -12.07 7.87 3.16
N ARG A 27 -13.09 7.76 2.30
CA ARG A 27 -14.48 7.49 2.74
C ARG A 27 -14.65 6.08 3.30
N LYS A 28 -13.96 5.09 2.73
CA LYS A 28 -14.10 3.68 3.11
C LYS A 28 -13.25 3.30 4.32
N TYR A 29 -12.06 3.91 4.47
CA TYR A 29 -11.08 3.64 5.50
C TYR A 29 -10.61 4.95 6.15
N PRO A 30 -11.51 5.70 6.82
CA PRO A 30 -11.14 6.96 7.45
C PRO A 30 -10.13 6.74 8.57
N ASP A 31 -9.08 7.57 8.60
CA ASP A 31 -8.02 7.55 9.61
C ASP A 31 -7.33 6.18 9.76
N MET A 32 -7.18 5.46 8.64
CA MET A 32 -6.52 4.17 8.57
C MET A 32 -5.38 4.17 7.55
N TRP A 33 -4.36 3.38 7.85
CA TRP A 33 -3.39 2.94 6.86
C TRP A 33 -4.06 1.99 5.87
N VAL A 34 -3.67 2.11 4.61
CA VAL A 34 -4.18 1.31 3.50
C VAL A 34 -2.99 0.77 2.72
N ALA A 35 -2.79 -0.54 2.73
CA ALA A 35 -1.81 -1.21 1.89
C ALA A 35 -2.44 -1.53 0.52
N VAL A 36 -1.76 -1.12 -0.54
CA VAL A 36 -2.16 -1.36 -1.92
C VAL A 36 -1.11 -2.23 -2.61
N LEU A 37 -1.57 -3.21 -3.38
CA LEU A 37 -0.75 -4.01 -4.27
C LEU A 37 -1.58 -4.38 -5.51
N ASP A 38 -0.99 -4.27 -6.69
CA ASP A 38 -1.64 -4.57 -7.97
C ASP A 38 -2.98 -3.83 -8.13
N ARG A 39 -2.98 -2.55 -7.75
CA ARG A 39 -4.14 -1.63 -7.80
C ARG A 39 -5.33 -2.14 -6.98
N LYS A 40 -5.05 -2.85 -5.89
CA LYS A 40 -6.06 -3.38 -4.96
C LYS A 40 -5.63 -3.16 -3.52
N VAL A 41 -6.61 -2.92 -2.65
CA VAL A 41 -6.38 -2.83 -1.21
C VAL A 41 -6.22 -4.24 -0.65
N VAL A 42 -5.06 -4.53 -0.05
CA VAL A 42 -4.71 -5.85 0.49
C VAL A 42 -4.77 -5.92 2.02
N SER A 43 -4.55 -4.80 2.71
CA SER A 43 -4.76 -4.68 4.16
C SER A 43 -5.08 -3.23 4.54
N THR A 44 -5.80 -3.05 5.65
CA THR A 44 -6.11 -1.74 6.22
C THR A 44 -6.11 -1.79 7.75
N GLY A 45 -5.87 -0.67 8.41
CA GLY A 45 -5.90 -0.61 9.87
C GLY A 45 -5.28 0.65 10.47
N LYS A 46 -5.47 0.85 11.76
CA LYS A 46 -4.97 2.05 12.47
C LYS A 46 -3.48 2.01 12.81
N ASN A 47 -2.86 0.83 12.73
CA ASN A 47 -1.45 0.63 13.05
C ASN A 47 -0.69 0.18 11.80
N LEU A 48 0.28 1.00 11.38
CA LEU A 48 1.07 0.75 10.17
C LEU A 48 1.73 -0.64 10.18
N LYS A 49 2.41 -1.00 11.28
CA LYS A 49 3.14 -2.26 11.40
C LYS A 49 2.22 -3.48 11.26
N ASN A 50 1.01 -3.41 11.79
CA ASN A 50 0.03 -4.49 11.63
C ASN A 50 -0.45 -4.60 10.19
N VAL A 51 -0.67 -3.47 9.51
CA VAL A 51 -1.08 -3.43 8.10
C VAL A 51 0.01 -4.00 7.19
N GLU A 52 1.28 -3.67 7.45
CA GLU A 52 2.43 -4.24 6.74
C GLU A 52 2.50 -5.76 6.92
N LEU A 53 2.46 -6.24 8.17
CA LEU A 53 2.50 -7.68 8.48
C LEU A 53 1.34 -8.45 7.84
N GLU A 54 0.14 -7.87 7.84
CA GLU A 54 -1.02 -8.48 7.18
C GLU A 54 -0.89 -8.49 5.66
N ALA A 55 -0.41 -7.39 5.08
CA ALA A 55 -0.17 -7.30 3.65
C ALA A 55 0.86 -8.36 3.23
N GLU A 56 2.00 -8.47 3.92
CA GLU A 56 3.03 -9.49 3.65
C GLU A 56 2.47 -10.92 3.72
N LYS A 57 1.69 -11.22 4.78
CA LYS A 57 1.06 -12.56 4.93
C LYS A 57 0.12 -12.90 3.80
N LYS A 58 -0.64 -11.92 3.30
CA LYS A 58 -1.64 -12.12 2.24
C LYS A 58 -1.03 -12.15 0.85
N THR A 59 0.06 -11.41 0.64
CA THR A 59 0.62 -11.21 -0.69
C THR A 59 1.81 -12.09 -0.98
N LYS A 60 2.40 -12.77 0.04
CA LYS A 60 3.52 -13.73 -0.06
C LYS A 60 4.26 -13.60 -1.39
N LYS A 61 5.01 -12.50 -1.56
CA LYS A 61 6.16 -12.57 -2.45
C LYS A 61 7.17 -13.42 -1.70
N ASP A 62 7.22 -14.71 -2.06
CA ASP A 62 8.38 -15.54 -1.76
C ASP A 62 9.63 -14.71 -2.06
N LYS A 63 10.44 -14.55 -1.03
CA LYS A 63 11.59 -13.66 -0.99
C LYS A 63 12.65 -14.07 -2.00
#